data_AF-A0A7Y7P7K4-F1
#
_entry.id   AF-A0A7Y7P7K4-F1
#
_cell.length_a   1.000
_cell.length_b   1.000
_cell.length_c   1.000
_cell.angle_alpha   90.00
_cell.angle_beta   90.00
_cell.angle_gamma   90.00
#
_symmetry.space_group_name_H-M   'P 1'
#
loop_
_entity.id
_entity.type
_entity.pdbx_description
1 polymer ?
#
loop_
_entity_poly.entity_id
_entity_poly.type
_entity_poly.pdbx_seq_one_letter_code
_entity_poly.pdbx_strand_id
1 'polypeptide(L)'
;MCFSPEASFAGGMIISTIGILTVRKVHKPSQLVFACIPLFFGIQQFAEGLLWLAIPDPDFRGLLNPSKYIFLIMADVLWPLIIPVSVLLMEENRKRKSALWIIAGLGLILAGYYIYCMLNFPVTPQIKGYHIQYTNGFPKSLAMIAFALYLLVTITPLFISSIKRTHLLGILMFISCLLTAIFYRQYLTSVWCFFAALISAVIFWILKDSKKAFFSKVNDLKI
;
A
#
# COMPACT_ATOMS: atom_id res chain seq x y z
N MET A 1 9.21 12.15 0.86
CA MET A 1 9.23 13.44 1.54
C MET A 1 7.83 13.74 2.05
N CYS A 2 7.34 12.98 3.05
CA CYS A 2 6.16 13.31 3.87
C CYS A 2 6.59 14.22 5.02
N PHE A 3 7.31 15.29 4.68
CA PHE A 3 8.09 16.09 5.62
C PHE A 3 7.29 17.19 6.33
N SER A 4 6.07 17.43 5.88
CA SER A 4 5.20 18.50 6.34
C SER A 4 3.74 18.16 6.07
N PRO A 5 2.79 18.82 6.76
CA PRO A 5 1.37 18.67 6.48
C PRO A 5 1.04 18.94 5.00
N GLU A 6 1.61 20.00 4.42
CA GLU A 6 1.36 20.41 3.04
C GLU A 6 1.78 19.33 2.05
N ALA A 7 2.95 18.71 2.27
CA ALA A 7 3.44 17.63 1.42
C ALA A 7 2.51 16.41 1.48
N SER A 8 2.04 16.04 2.67
CA SER A 8 1.09 14.93 2.85
C SER A 8 -0.26 15.20 2.18
N PHE A 9 -0.82 16.40 2.36
CA PHE A 9 -2.09 16.78 1.73
C PHE A 9 -1.99 16.90 0.20
N ALA A 10 -0.93 17.54 -0.32
CA ALA A 10 -0.68 17.64 -1.75
C ALA A 10 -0.47 16.25 -2.37
N GLY A 11 0.32 15.40 -1.72
CA GLY A 11 0.49 14.00 -2.10
C GLY A 11 -0.84 13.25 -2.12
N GLY A 12 -1.64 13.39 -1.07
CA GLY A 12 -2.98 12.80 -0.97
C GLY A 12 -3.91 13.21 -2.12
N MET A 13 -3.93 14.50 -2.50
CA MET A 13 -4.73 14.98 -3.64
C MET A 13 -4.25 14.41 -4.98
N ILE A 14 -2.95 14.44 -5.25
CA ILE A 14 -2.37 13.90 -6.50
C ILE A 14 -2.66 12.41 -6.61
N ILE A 15 -2.37 11.65 -5.56
CA ILE A 15 -2.56 10.21 -5.51
C ILE A 15 -4.04 9.83 -5.65
N SER A 16 -4.93 10.53 -4.95
CA SER A 16 -6.38 10.29 -5.04
C SER A 16 -6.91 10.57 -6.44
N THR A 17 -6.42 11.64 -7.09
CA THR A 17 -6.75 11.94 -8.49
C THR A 17 -6.32 10.81 -9.42
N ILE A 18 -5.09 10.32 -9.27
CA ILE A 18 -4.60 9.15 -10.02
C ILE A 18 -5.50 7.93 -9.74
N GLY A 19 -5.93 7.73 -8.49
CA GLY A 19 -6.84 6.65 -8.12
C GLY A 19 -8.20 6.72 -8.79
N ILE A 20 -8.85 7.88 -8.80
CA ILE A 20 -10.13 8.07 -9.50
C ILE A 20 -9.97 7.77 -10.99
N LEU A 21 -8.89 8.28 -11.60
CA LEU A 21 -8.58 8.01 -13.01
C LEU A 21 -8.29 6.52 -13.27
N THR A 22 -7.66 5.84 -12.33
CA THR A 22 -7.33 4.40 -12.38
C THR A 22 -8.59 3.55 -12.31
N VAL A 23 -9.50 3.84 -11.39
CA VAL A 23 -10.80 3.13 -11.28
C VAL A 23 -11.62 3.29 -12.56
N ARG A 24 -11.60 4.47 -13.21
CA ARG A 24 -12.25 4.67 -14.53
C ARG A 24 -11.64 3.84 -15.67
N LYS A 25 -10.47 3.22 -15.49
CA LYS A 25 -9.87 2.29 -16.46
C LYS A 25 -10.26 0.83 -16.23
N VAL A 26 -10.97 0.51 -15.15
CA VAL A 26 -11.53 -0.82 -14.92
C VAL A 26 -12.47 -1.20 -16.06
N HIS A 27 -12.29 -2.40 -16.59
CA HIS A 27 -13.14 -2.98 -17.63
C HIS A 27 -13.49 -4.45 -17.34
N LYS A 28 -12.84 -5.06 -16.33
CA LYS A 28 -13.20 -6.36 -15.75
C LYS A 28 -13.42 -6.21 -14.24
N PRO A 29 -14.45 -6.84 -13.63
CA PRO A 29 -14.67 -6.77 -12.18
C PRO A 29 -13.45 -7.21 -11.34
N SER A 30 -12.66 -8.17 -11.85
CA SER A 30 -11.44 -8.65 -11.19
C SER A 30 -10.37 -7.58 -10.97
N GLN A 31 -10.39 -6.49 -11.74
CA GLN A 31 -9.41 -5.40 -11.64
C GLN A 31 -9.76 -4.38 -10.55
N LEU A 32 -10.98 -4.42 -9.99
CA LEU A 32 -11.48 -3.36 -9.11
C LEU A 32 -10.60 -3.18 -7.88
N VAL A 33 -10.25 -4.28 -7.20
CA VAL A 33 -9.42 -4.22 -5.98
C VAL A 33 -8.04 -3.62 -6.28
N PHE A 34 -7.41 -4.02 -7.39
CA PHE A 34 -6.13 -3.46 -7.83
C PHE A 34 -6.25 -1.97 -8.18
N ALA A 35 -7.35 -1.58 -8.81
CA ALA A 35 -7.60 -0.20 -9.21
C ALA A 35 -7.83 0.76 -8.03
N CYS A 36 -8.30 0.24 -6.89
CA CYS A 36 -8.53 1.02 -5.68
C CYS A 36 -7.27 1.27 -4.85
N ILE A 37 -6.14 0.58 -5.12
CA ILE A 37 -4.88 0.75 -4.38
C ILE A 37 -4.45 2.23 -4.26
N PRO A 38 -4.44 3.04 -5.33
CA PRO A 38 -4.10 4.45 -5.21
C PRO A 38 -5.05 5.26 -4.31
N LEU A 39 -6.34 4.92 -4.25
CA LEU A 39 -7.28 5.61 -3.37
C LEU A 39 -6.93 5.37 -1.90
N PHE A 40 -6.54 4.14 -1.56
CA PHE A 40 -6.08 3.82 -0.20
C PHE A 40 -4.77 4.52 0.16
N PHE A 41 -3.82 4.62 -0.78
CA PHE A 41 -2.64 5.46 -0.58
C PHE A 41 -3.01 6.93 -0.33
N GLY A 42 -4.01 7.45 -1.05
CA GLY A 42 -4.52 8.81 -0.85
C GLY A 42 -5.05 9.01 0.57
N ILE A 43 -5.92 8.11 1.03
CA ILE A 43 -6.45 8.12 2.41
C ILE A 43 -5.32 8.07 3.44
N GLN A 44 -4.33 7.20 3.22
CA GLN A 44 -3.18 7.07 4.10
C GLN A 44 -2.37 8.37 4.16
N GLN A 45 -2.18 9.08 3.04
CA GLN A 45 -1.50 10.38 2.99
C GLN A 45 -2.30 11.49 3.69
N PHE A 46 -3.63 11.52 3.55
CA PHE A 46 -4.48 12.44 4.31
C PHE A 46 -4.38 12.19 5.82
N ALA A 47 -4.38 10.92 6.24
CA ALA A 47 -4.21 10.56 7.65
C ALA A 47 -2.84 11.01 8.19
N GLU A 48 -1.77 10.87 7.40
CA GLU A 48 -0.44 11.37 7.77
C GLU A 48 -0.42 12.91 7.89
N GLY A 49 -1.07 13.63 6.97
CA GLY A 49 -1.21 15.10 7.04
C GLY A 49 -1.96 15.56 8.29
N LEU A 50 -3.02 14.84 8.68
CA LEU A 50 -3.74 15.11 9.94
C LEU A 50 -2.89 14.83 11.17
N LEU A 51 -2.02 13.81 11.14
CA LEU A 51 -1.07 13.55 12.23
C LEU A 51 -0.06 14.68 12.38
N TRP A 52 0.43 15.24 11.27
CA TRP A 52 1.31 16.40 11.32
C TRP A 52 0.68 17.61 12.03
N LEU A 53 -0.63 17.80 11.88
CA LEU A 53 -1.37 18.86 12.59
C LEU A 53 -1.66 18.48 14.06
N ALA A 54 -2.03 17.22 14.32
CA ALA A 54 -2.52 16.77 15.62
C ALA A 54 -1.44 16.45 16.67
N ILE A 55 -0.20 16.19 16.26
CA ILE A 55 0.90 15.89 17.19
C ILE A 55 1.36 17.14 17.98
N PRO A 56 1.65 18.29 17.35
CA PRO A 56 2.18 19.45 18.08
C PRO A 56 1.11 20.29 18.79
N ASP A 57 -0.16 20.20 18.35
CA ASP A 57 -1.20 21.14 18.73
C ASP A 57 -2.32 20.46 19.56
N PRO A 58 -2.54 20.90 20.82
CA PRO A 58 -3.62 20.41 21.67
C PRO A 58 -5.03 20.57 21.09
N ASP A 59 -5.27 21.57 20.24
CA ASP A 59 -6.59 21.85 19.68
C ASP A 59 -7.03 20.74 18.71
N PHE A 60 -6.07 20.05 18.08
CA PHE A 60 -6.30 18.94 17.16
C PHE A 60 -6.22 17.56 17.84
N ARG A 61 -6.15 17.49 19.17
CA ARG A 61 -5.99 16.23 19.92
C ARG A 61 -7.08 15.19 19.63
N GLY A 62 -8.29 15.63 19.29
CA GLY A 62 -9.39 14.75 18.87
C GLY A 62 -9.09 13.96 17.59
N LEU A 63 -8.24 14.48 16.71
CA LEU A 63 -7.86 13.84 15.44
C LEU A 63 -6.64 12.92 15.57
N LEU A 64 -5.87 13.01 16.66
CA LEU A 64 -4.63 12.26 16.83
C LEU A 64 -4.87 10.74 16.75
N ASN A 65 -5.80 10.22 17.56
CA ASN A 65 -6.06 8.78 17.61
C ASN A 65 -6.71 8.25 16.31
N PRO A 66 -7.78 8.86 15.77
CA PRO A 66 -8.35 8.44 14.49
C PRO A 66 -7.31 8.41 13.36
N SER A 67 -6.54 9.48 13.17
CA SER A 67 -5.54 9.56 12.10
C SER A 67 -4.41 8.55 12.29
N LYS A 68 -3.97 8.33 13.53
CA LYS A 68 -2.97 7.30 13.89
C LYS A 68 -3.45 5.91 13.46
N TYR A 69 -4.65 5.52 13.87
CA TYR A 69 -5.16 4.18 13.56
C TYR A 69 -5.50 4.01 12.08
N ILE A 70 -6.05 5.04 11.41
CA ILE A 70 -6.25 4.99 9.95
C ILE A 70 -4.92 4.76 9.24
N PHE A 71 -3.88 5.54 9.58
CA PHE A 71 -2.57 5.39 8.96
C PHE A 71 -1.99 3.99 9.19
N LEU A 72 -1.99 3.51 10.44
CA LEU A 72 -1.42 2.21 10.79
C LEU A 72 -2.20 1.03 10.21
N ILE A 73 -3.54 1.08 10.21
CA ILE A 73 -4.37 0.04 9.58
C ILE A 73 -4.08 -0.02 8.08
N MET A 74 -3.96 1.13 7.41
CA MET A 74 -3.57 1.16 6.00
C MET A 74 -2.17 0.54 5.81
N ALA A 75 -1.19 0.95 6.61
CA ALA A 75 0.20 0.52 6.51
C ALA A 75 0.43 -0.97 6.82
N ASP A 76 -0.07 -1.45 7.96
CA ASP A 76 0.30 -2.75 8.52
C ASP A 76 -0.74 -3.83 8.22
N VAL A 77 -2.01 -3.46 8.05
CA VAL A 77 -3.11 -4.43 7.90
C VAL A 77 -3.58 -4.50 6.45
N LEU A 78 -3.86 -3.37 5.82
CA LEU A 78 -4.47 -3.35 4.50
C LEU A 78 -3.50 -3.82 3.41
N TRP A 79 -2.24 -3.39 3.41
CA TRP A 79 -1.29 -3.76 2.34
C TRP A 79 -1.03 -5.27 2.24
N PRO A 80 -0.78 -6.01 3.34
CA PRO A 80 -0.66 -7.47 3.32
C PRO A 80 -1.89 -8.21 2.79
N LEU A 81 -3.08 -7.59 2.86
CA LEU A 81 -4.32 -8.18 2.35
C LEU A 81 -4.57 -7.80 0.89
N ILE A 82 -4.55 -6.50 0.59
CA ILE A 82 -5.03 -5.97 -0.68
C ILE A 82 -4.13 -6.36 -1.85
N ILE A 83 -2.80 -6.40 -1.65
CA ILE A 83 -1.88 -6.74 -2.73
C ILE A 83 -2.07 -8.19 -3.19
N PRO A 84 -1.93 -9.23 -2.33
CA PRO A 84 -2.13 -10.60 -2.78
C PRO A 84 -3.55 -10.85 -3.29
N VAL A 85 -4.59 -10.29 -2.65
CA VAL A 85 -5.99 -10.45 -3.09
C VAL A 85 -6.21 -9.81 -4.46
N SER A 86 -5.70 -8.60 -4.69
CA SER A 86 -5.85 -7.91 -5.98
C SER A 86 -5.23 -8.69 -7.13
N VAL A 87 -4.03 -9.24 -6.92
CA VAL A 87 -3.33 -10.07 -7.89
C VAL A 87 -4.06 -11.41 -8.10
N LEU A 88 -4.51 -12.04 -7.02
CA LEU A 88 -5.25 -13.30 -7.04
C LEU A 88 -6.54 -13.20 -7.86
N LEU A 89 -7.28 -12.10 -7.72
CA LEU A 89 -8.52 -11.86 -8.46
C LEU A 89 -8.28 -11.67 -9.96
N MET A 90 -7.17 -11.02 -10.32
CA MET A 90 -6.81 -10.76 -11.71
C MET A 90 -6.09 -11.95 -12.39
N GLU A 91 -5.58 -12.92 -11.63
CA GLU A 91 -4.85 -14.08 -12.16
C GLU A 91 -5.78 -15.13 -12.77
N GLU A 92 -5.50 -15.50 -14.02
CA GLU A 92 -6.26 -16.50 -14.79
C GLU A 92 -5.58 -17.90 -14.75
N ASN A 93 -4.27 -17.98 -14.52
CA ASN A 93 -3.54 -19.26 -14.49
C ASN A 93 -3.76 -20.03 -13.17
N ARG A 94 -4.30 -21.25 -13.24
CA ARG A 94 -4.64 -22.08 -12.07
C ARG A 94 -3.46 -22.37 -11.13
N LYS A 95 -2.27 -22.67 -11.65
CA LYS A 95 -1.08 -22.99 -10.82
C LYS A 95 -0.60 -21.75 -10.06
N ARG A 96 -0.51 -20.61 -10.74
CA ARG A 96 -0.15 -19.33 -10.12
C ARG A 96 -1.19 -18.88 -9.09
N LYS A 97 -2.47 -19.07 -9.40
CA LYS A 97 -3.58 -18.78 -8.50
C LYS A 97 -3.53 -19.57 -7.18
N SER A 98 -3.13 -20.85 -7.24
CA SER A 98 -2.93 -21.66 -6.03
C SER A 98 -1.81 -21.11 -5.15
N ALA A 99 -0.67 -20.70 -5.72
CA ALA A 99 0.40 -20.05 -4.96
C ALA A 99 -0.07 -18.71 -4.36
N LEU A 100 -0.83 -17.91 -5.10
CA LEU A 100 -1.39 -16.64 -4.62
C LEU A 100 -2.39 -16.82 -3.48
N TRP A 101 -3.16 -17.91 -3.45
CA TRP A 101 -4.04 -18.24 -2.32
C TRP A 101 -3.25 -18.49 -1.03
N ILE A 102 -2.13 -19.21 -1.12
CA ILE A 102 -1.23 -19.43 0.03
C ILE A 102 -0.71 -18.10 0.54
N ILE A 103 -0.25 -17.22 -0.37
CA ILE A 103 0.28 -15.90 0.01
C ILE A 103 -0.83 -15.01 0.61
N ALA A 104 -2.05 -15.06 0.07
CA ALA A 104 -3.19 -14.33 0.64
C ALA A 104 -3.53 -14.83 2.06
N GLY A 105 -3.47 -16.15 2.30
CA GLY A 105 -3.62 -16.72 3.64
C GLY A 105 -2.55 -16.25 4.62
N LEU A 106 -1.29 -16.20 4.19
CA LEU A 106 -0.20 -15.63 5.00
C LEU A 106 -0.41 -14.13 5.27
N GLY A 107 -0.88 -13.38 4.29
CA GLY A 107 -1.25 -11.97 4.43
C GLY A 107 -2.37 -11.78 5.47
N LEU A 108 -3.36 -12.66 5.49
CA LEU A 108 -4.44 -12.66 6.47
C LEU A 108 -3.96 -12.93 7.90
N ILE A 109 -3.08 -13.92 8.07
CA ILE A 109 -2.48 -14.22 9.37
C ILE A 109 -1.66 -13.02 9.87
N LEU A 110 -0.86 -12.42 8.99
CA LEU A 110 -0.04 -11.25 9.32
C LEU A 110 -0.90 -10.03 9.66
N ALA A 111 -1.97 -9.77 8.92
CA ALA A 111 -2.93 -8.72 9.22
C ALA A 111 -3.58 -8.92 10.59
N GLY A 112 -3.99 -10.16 10.92
CA GLY A 112 -4.52 -10.51 12.25
C GLY A 112 -3.50 -10.29 13.37
N TYR A 113 -2.23 -10.62 13.13
CA TYR A 113 -1.14 -10.33 14.06
C TYR A 113 -0.99 -8.82 14.33
N TYR A 114 -0.97 -7.98 13.28
CA TYR A 114 -0.86 -6.54 13.46
C TYR A 114 -2.08 -5.92 14.15
N ILE A 115 -3.30 -6.40 13.86
CA ILE A 115 -4.52 -6.00 14.58
C ILE A 115 -4.38 -6.35 16.07
N TYR A 116 -4.00 -7.59 16.38
CA TYR A 116 -3.76 -8.01 17.76
C TYR A 116 -2.73 -7.11 18.44
N CYS A 117 -1.63 -6.79 17.76
CA CYS A 117 -0.60 -5.91 18.29
C CYS A 117 -1.12 -4.49 18.56
N MET A 118 -1.92 -3.91 17.67
CA MET A 118 -2.48 -2.56 17.84
C MET A 118 -3.51 -2.46 18.98
N LEU A 119 -4.21 -3.55 19.28
CA LEU A 119 -5.20 -3.61 20.36
C LEU A 119 -4.56 -3.83 21.74
N ASN A 120 -3.44 -4.55 21.80
CA ASN A 120 -2.83 -4.99 23.07
C ASN A 120 -1.58 -4.20 23.46
N PHE A 121 -0.94 -3.48 22.54
CA PHE A 121 0.30 -2.75 22.82
C PHE A 121 0.14 -1.27 22.45
N PRO A 122 0.76 -0.36 23.23
CA PRO A 122 0.69 1.06 22.95
C PRO A 122 1.45 1.39 21.67
N VAL A 123 0.87 2.30 20.88
CA VAL A 123 1.52 2.92 19.72
C VAL A 123 1.40 4.43 19.83
N THR A 124 2.55 5.09 19.81
CA THR A 124 2.67 6.54 19.97
C THR A 124 3.38 7.13 18.74
N PRO A 125 2.72 8.00 17.97
CA PRO A 125 3.36 8.75 16.90
C PRO A 125 4.11 9.95 17.50
N GLN A 126 5.32 10.22 17.01
CA GLN A 126 6.16 11.33 17.43
C GLN A 126 6.83 11.96 16.21
N ILE A 127 6.85 13.29 16.13
CA ILE A 127 7.64 14.00 15.12
C ILE A 127 9.11 13.96 15.54
N LYS A 128 9.97 13.42 14.69
CA LYS A 128 11.42 13.46 14.84
C LYS A 128 12.06 13.97 13.55
N GLY A 129 12.59 15.19 13.61
CA GLY A 129 13.08 15.89 12.42
C GLY A 129 11.94 16.09 11.42
N TYR A 130 12.14 15.63 10.19
CA TYR A 130 11.14 15.71 9.11
C TYR A 130 10.30 14.44 8.98
N HIS A 131 10.20 13.61 10.00
CA HIS A 131 9.50 12.32 9.91
C HIS A 131 8.60 12.06 11.11
N ILE A 132 7.52 11.32 10.87
CA ILE A 132 6.71 10.75 11.94
C ILE A 132 7.27 9.36 12.27
N GLN A 133 7.79 9.21 13.48
CA GLN A 133 8.19 7.93 14.05
C GLN A 133 7.02 7.32 14.81
N TYR A 134 6.70 6.07 14.51
CA TYR A 134 5.73 5.28 15.26
C TYR A 134 6.47 4.38 16.24
N THR A 135 6.57 4.82 17.50
CA THR A 135 7.11 3.96 18.57
C THR A 135 6.01 3.03 19.05
N ASN A 136 6.29 1.73 19.03
CA ASN A 136 5.34 0.70 19.44
C ASN A 136 5.93 -0.26 20.48
N GLY A 137 5.06 -0.85 21.28
CA GLY A 137 5.41 -1.90 22.25
C GLY A 137 5.38 -3.31 21.67
N PHE A 138 5.47 -3.47 20.34
CA PHE A 138 5.26 -4.77 19.70
C PHE A 138 6.37 -5.78 20.07
N PRO A 139 6.09 -7.09 20.06
CA PRO A 139 7.08 -8.11 20.41
C PRO A 139 8.33 -8.05 19.50
N LYS A 140 9.46 -7.60 20.07
CA LYS A 140 10.73 -7.45 19.32
C LYS A 140 11.25 -8.75 18.72
N SER A 141 10.97 -9.88 19.37
CA SER A 141 11.36 -11.23 18.90
C SER A 141 10.71 -11.59 17.56
N LEU A 142 9.48 -11.13 17.32
CA LEU A 142 8.72 -11.41 16.10
C LEU A 142 8.87 -10.31 15.06
N ALA A 143 9.39 -9.14 15.40
CA ALA A 143 9.46 -7.98 14.50
C ALA A 143 10.16 -8.28 13.17
N MET A 144 11.29 -8.99 13.18
CA MET A 144 12.01 -9.34 11.95
C MET A 144 11.25 -10.36 11.11
N ILE A 145 10.63 -11.36 11.75
CA ILE A 145 9.84 -12.39 11.07
C ILE A 145 8.60 -11.76 10.44
N ALA A 146 7.88 -10.92 11.19
CA ALA A 146 6.69 -10.21 10.72
C ALA A 146 7.04 -9.27 9.55
N PHE A 147 8.17 -8.57 9.62
CA PHE A 147 8.64 -7.72 8.52
C PHE A 147 9.05 -8.52 7.28
N ALA A 148 9.78 -9.62 7.44
CA ALA A 148 10.12 -10.50 6.32
C ALA A 148 8.87 -11.09 5.66
N LEU A 149 7.91 -11.53 6.47
CA LEU A 149 6.62 -12.02 5.99
C LEU A 149 5.84 -10.91 5.28
N TYR A 150 5.86 -9.69 5.81
CA TYR A 150 5.24 -8.52 5.18
C TYR A 150 5.79 -8.30 3.76
N LEU A 151 7.11 -8.28 3.60
CA LEU A 151 7.72 -8.10 2.28
C LEU A 151 7.38 -9.27 1.35
N LEU A 152 7.39 -10.50 1.88
CA LEU A 152 7.01 -11.67 1.10
C LEU A 152 5.58 -11.53 0.58
N VAL A 153 4.61 -11.18 1.42
CA VAL A 153 3.19 -11.15 1.02
C VAL A 153 2.83 -9.93 0.17
N THR A 154 3.56 -8.82 0.30
CA THR A 154 3.29 -7.59 -0.47
C THR A 154 4.05 -7.52 -1.79
N ILE A 155 5.23 -8.15 -1.90
CA ILE A 155 6.07 -8.05 -3.10
C ILE A 155 5.96 -9.31 -3.98
N THR A 156 6.01 -10.50 -3.39
CA THR A 156 6.07 -11.78 -4.14
C THR A 156 4.88 -11.99 -5.08
N PRO A 157 3.62 -11.66 -4.72
CA PRO A 157 2.48 -11.81 -5.64
C PRO A 157 2.68 -11.11 -6.99
N LEU A 158 3.32 -9.94 -6.98
CA LEU A 158 3.53 -9.11 -8.17
C LEU A 158 4.46 -9.76 -9.20
N PHE A 159 5.38 -10.62 -8.74
CA PHE A 159 6.29 -11.41 -9.57
C PHE A 159 5.69 -12.74 -10.02
N ILE A 160 4.84 -13.37 -9.20
CA ILE A 160 4.15 -14.61 -9.55
C ILE A 160 3.10 -14.37 -10.64
N SER A 161 2.47 -13.20 -10.64
CA SER A 161 1.40 -12.87 -11.57
C SER A 161 1.79 -13.00 -13.04
N SER A 162 0.88 -13.51 -13.88
CA SER A 162 1.01 -13.55 -15.34
C SER A 162 0.63 -12.23 -16.02
N ILE A 163 0.11 -11.27 -15.26
CA ILE A 163 -0.38 -10.00 -15.77
C ILE A 163 0.82 -9.18 -16.27
N LYS A 164 0.67 -8.59 -17.47
CA LYS A 164 1.72 -7.79 -18.07
C LYS A 164 2.07 -6.61 -17.15
N ARG A 165 3.38 -6.45 -16.93
CA ARG A 165 4.01 -5.31 -16.20
C ARG A 165 3.73 -5.22 -14.71
N THR A 166 3.03 -6.17 -14.07
CA THR A 166 2.95 -6.20 -12.60
C THR A 166 4.31 -6.40 -11.95
N HIS A 167 5.23 -7.10 -12.60
CA HIS A 167 6.61 -7.24 -12.14
C HIS A 167 7.33 -5.88 -12.01
N LEU A 168 7.00 -4.87 -12.84
CA LEU A 168 7.57 -3.52 -12.70
C LEU A 168 7.12 -2.85 -11.40
N LEU A 169 5.87 -3.10 -10.99
CA LEU A 169 5.36 -2.66 -9.69
C LEU A 169 6.11 -3.37 -8.55
N GLY A 170 6.37 -4.67 -8.69
CA GLY A 170 7.17 -5.44 -7.74
C GLY A 170 8.59 -4.92 -7.60
N ILE A 171 9.27 -4.63 -8.72
CA ILE A 171 10.61 -4.02 -8.74
C ILE A 171 10.58 -2.65 -8.06
N LEU A 172 9.60 -1.81 -8.39
CA LEU A 172 9.46 -0.50 -7.79
C LEU A 172 9.22 -0.58 -6.26
N MET A 173 8.35 -1.47 -5.81
CA MET A 173 8.10 -1.70 -4.37
C MET A 173 9.35 -2.23 -3.66
N PHE A 174 10.09 -3.16 -4.29
CA PHE A 174 11.32 -3.70 -3.73
C PHE A 174 12.43 -2.65 -3.64
N ILE A 175 12.70 -1.91 -4.72
CA ILE A 175 13.73 -0.85 -4.75
C ILE A 175 13.38 0.26 -3.77
N SER A 176 12.13 0.72 -3.74
CA SER A 176 11.69 1.75 -2.79
C SER A 176 11.84 1.30 -1.35
N CYS A 177 11.49 0.04 -1.03
CA CYS A 177 11.71 -0.53 0.28
C CYS A 177 13.21 -0.62 0.62
N LEU A 178 14.04 -1.08 -0.32
CA LEU A 178 15.49 -1.22 -0.12
C LEU A 178 16.16 0.13 0.15
N LEU A 179 15.87 1.14 -0.67
CA LEU A 179 16.36 2.50 -0.46
C LEU A 179 15.91 3.04 0.90
N THR A 180 14.64 2.83 1.25
CA THR A 180 14.10 3.26 2.55
C THR A 180 14.79 2.54 3.71
N ALA A 181 15.05 1.24 3.60
CA ALA A 181 15.70 0.45 4.64
C ALA A 181 17.17 0.86 4.86
N ILE A 182 17.89 1.22 3.79
CA ILE A 182 19.30 1.65 3.85
C ILE A 182 19.41 3.04 4.47
N PHE A 183 18.61 4.01 4.00
CA PHE A 183 18.76 5.42 4.40
C PHE A 183 17.88 5.83 5.60
N TYR A 184 16.76 5.15 5.84
CA TYR A 184 15.72 5.58 6.77
C TYR A 184 15.11 4.44 7.60
N ARG A 185 15.95 3.51 8.10
CA ARG A 185 15.50 2.32 8.85
C ARG A 185 14.50 2.62 9.99
N GLN A 186 14.64 3.75 10.68
CA GLN A 186 13.77 4.13 11.80
C GLN A 186 12.43 4.78 11.37
N TYR A 187 12.29 5.14 10.10
CA TYR A 187 11.13 5.84 9.53
C TYR A 187 10.52 5.07 8.36
N LEU A 188 10.77 3.76 8.29
CA LEU A 188 10.52 2.93 7.12
C LEU A 188 9.06 3.05 6.64
N THR A 189 8.11 2.96 7.56
CA THR A 189 6.67 3.03 7.25
C THR A 189 6.27 4.34 6.59
N SER A 190 6.69 5.49 7.14
CA SER A 190 6.36 6.82 6.60
C SER A 190 7.11 7.10 5.29
N VAL A 191 8.41 6.79 5.24
CA VAL A 191 9.23 7.08 4.05
C VAL A 191 8.86 6.19 2.87
N TRP A 192 8.50 4.93 3.08
CA TRP A 192 8.11 4.07 1.98
C TRP A 192 6.81 4.55 1.30
N CYS A 193 5.90 5.17 2.06
CA CYS A 193 4.68 5.78 1.53
C CYS A 193 4.96 6.96 0.60
N PHE A 194 6.15 7.56 0.62
CA PHE A 194 6.53 8.59 -0.34
C PHE A 194 6.44 8.11 -1.79
N PHE A 195 6.77 6.84 -2.03
CA PHE A 195 6.76 6.27 -3.37
C PHE A 195 5.34 5.97 -3.87
N ALA A 196 4.31 6.21 -3.05
CA ALA A 196 2.91 5.95 -3.38
C ALA A 196 2.44 6.66 -4.65
N ALA A 197 2.90 7.88 -4.93
CA ALA A 197 2.55 8.59 -6.16
C ALA A 197 3.08 7.88 -7.41
N LEU A 198 4.34 7.45 -7.37
CA LEU A 198 4.98 6.71 -8.47
C LEU A 198 4.35 5.32 -8.63
N ILE A 199 4.11 4.60 -7.53
CA ILE A 199 3.40 3.32 -7.49
C ILE A 199 2.01 3.48 -8.11
N SER A 200 1.28 4.53 -7.73
CA SER A 200 -0.06 4.83 -8.25
C SER A 200 -0.05 5.10 -9.76
N ALA A 201 0.95 5.85 -10.25
CA ALA A 201 1.11 6.10 -11.68
C ALA A 201 1.39 4.81 -12.47
N VAL A 202 2.21 3.89 -11.92
CA VAL A 202 2.47 2.58 -12.53
C VAL A 202 1.19 1.73 -12.56
N ILE A 203 0.40 1.72 -11.49
CA ILE A 203 -0.89 1.00 -11.45
C ILE A 203 -1.85 1.55 -12.52
N PHE A 204 -1.97 2.88 -12.62
CA PHE A 204 -2.76 3.53 -13.68
C PHE A 204 -2.31 3.08 -15.07
N TRP A 205 -1.00 3.03 -15.31
CA TRP A 205 -0.43 2.61 -16.58
C TRP A 205 -0.74 1.14 -16.90
N ILE A 206 -0.61 0.24 -15.93
CA ILE A 206 -0.94 -1.19 -16.08
C ILE A 206 -2.39 -1.36 -16.51
N LEU A 207 -3.35 -0.69 -15.85
CA LEU A 207 -4.77 -0.81 -16.19
C LEU A 207 -5.11 -0.13 -17.52
N LYS A 208 -4.50 1.02 -17.82
CA LYS A 208 -4.67 1.69 -19.12
C LYS A 208 -4.25 0.78 -20.27
N ASP A 209 -3.11 0.10 -20.14
CA ASP A 209 -2.59 -0.78 -21.19
C ASP A 209 -3.35 -2.10 -21.26
N SER A 210 -3.80 -2.63 -20.12
CA SER A 210 -4.72 -3.78 -20.09
C SER A 210 -6.02 -3.46 -20.84
N LYS A 211 -6.62 -2.29 -20.61
CA LYS A 211 -7.85 -1.84 -21.30
C LYS A 211 -7.62 -1.72 -22.81
N LYS A 212 -6.53 -1.08 -23.24
CA LYS A 212 -6.18 -0.96 -24.66
C LYS A 212 -6.04 -2.33 -25.34
N ALA A 213 -5.31 -3.26 -24.71
CA ALA A 213 -5.10 -4.60 -25.25
C ALA A 213 -6.41 -5.40 -25.36
N PHE A 214 -7.34 -5.21 -24.42
CA PHE A 214 -8.66 -5.84 -24.47
C PHE A 214 -9.48 -5.35 -25.67
N PHE A 215 -9.61 -4.02 -25.85
CA PHE A 215 -10.40 -3.47 -26.95
C PHE A 215 -9.79 -3.72 -28.34
N SER A 216 -8.45 -3.77 -28.45
CA SER A 216 -7.79 -4.19 -29.70
C SER A 216 -8.25 -5.58 -30.12
N LYS A 217 -8.17 -6.56 -29.22
CA LYS A 217 -8.61 -7.94 -29.49
C LYS A 217 -10.10 -8.04 -29.84
N VAL A 218 -10.95 -7.26 -29.17
CA VAL A 218 -12.39 -7.24 -29.46
C VAL A 218 -12.68 -6.68 -30.85
N ASN A 219 -11.92 -5.69 -31.31
CA ASN A 219 -12.06 -5.15 -32.65
C ASN A 219 -11.54 -6.13 -33.71
N ASP A 220 -10.43 -6.81 -33.46
CA ASP A 220 -9.88 -7.82 -34.37
C ASP A 220 -10.83 -9.03 -34.57
N LEU A 221 -11.67 -9.34 -33.57
CA LEU A 221 -12.68 -10.42 -33.65
C LEU A 221 -13.98 -10.01 -34.37
N LYS A 222 -14.17 -8.72 -34.65
CA LYS A 222 -15.36 -8.20 -35.34
C LYS A 222 -15.14 -8.02 -36.85
N ILE A 223 -13.92 -8.25 -37.34
CA ILE A 223 -13.52 -8.23 -38.74
C ILE A 223 -13.43 -9.69 -39.22
#